data_AF-R7HAQ3-F1
#
_entry.id   AF-R7HAQ3-F1
#
_cell.length_a   1.000
_cell.length_b   1.000
_cell.length_c   1.000
_cell.angle_alpha   90.00
_cell.angle_beta   90.00
_cell.angle_gamma   90.00
#
_symmetry.space_group_name_H-M   'P 1'
#
loop_
_entity.id
_entity.type
_entity.pdbx_description
1 polymer ?
#
loop_
_entity_poly.entity_id
_entity_poly.type
_entity_poly.pdbx_seq_one_letter_code
_entity_poly.pdbx_strand_id
1 'polypeptide(L)'
;MYYTTSGAYRKSKMLIDYATIALTAVIMILFILILFLRSNSGILFPIVFLAGALINGLSGIKAFMNKKRLSGVFLIIAAVILLIVSAAVGLAVL
;
A
#
# COMPACT_ATOMS: atom_id res chain seq x y z
N MET A 1 25.45 -23.98 -2.80
CA MET A 1 24.24 -24.36 -3.56
C MET A 1 23.42 -23.11 -3.83
N TYR A 2 23.47 -22.56 -5.06
CA TYR A 2 22.60 -21.47 -5.46
C TYR A 2 21.23 -22.06 -5.80
N TYR A 3 20.28 -21.98 -4.88
CA TYR A 3 18.91 -22.38 -5.20
C TYR A 3 18.38 -21.50 -6.32
N THR A 4 17.89 -22.16 -7.37
CA THR A 4 17.48 -21.60 -8.66
C THR A 4 16.12 -20.91 -8.55
N THR A 5 15.90 -20.08 -7.53
CA THR A 5 14.65 -19.32 -7.36
C THR A 5 14.66 -17.99 -8.12
N SER A 6 15.74 -17.68 -8.86
CA SER A 6 15.96 -16.37 -9.49
C SER A 6 14.81 -15.94 -10.43
N GLY A 7 14.19 -16.90 -11.13
CA GLY A 7 13.05 -16.65 -12.02
C GLY A 7 11.78 -16.25 -11.27
N ALA A 8 11.35 -17.06 -10.31
CA ALA A 8 10.15 -16.80 -9.51
C ALA A 8 10.28 -15.50 -8.69
N TYR A 9 11.45 -15.29 -8.09
CA TYR A 9 11.70 -14.11 -7.27
C TYR A 9 11.68 -12.81 -8.08
N ARG A 10 12.18 -12.85 -9.33
CA ARG A 10 12.09 -11.73 -10.27
C ARG A 10 10.65 -11.44 -10.67
N LYS A 11 9.84 -12.47 -10.93
CA LYS A 11 8.42 -12.34 -11.27
C LYS A 11 7.61 -11.75 -10.11
N SER A 12 7.82 -12.22 -8.87
CA SER A 12 7.16 -11.66 -7.69
C SER A 12 7.48 -10.17 -7.50
N LYS A 13 8.73 -9.74 -7.73
CA LYS A 13 9.10 -8.31 -7.66
C LYS A 13 8.37 -7.47 -8.71
N MET A 14 8.24 -7.98 -9.93
CA MET A 14 7.50 -7.31 -11.00
C MET A 14 6.00 -7.23 -10.70
N LEU A 15 5.41 -8.30 -10.15
CA LEU A 15 4.00 -8.28 -9.72
C LEU A 15 3.76 -7.25 -8.62
N ILE A 16 4.68 -7.16 -7.65
CA ILE A 16 4.61 -6.12 -6.62
C ILE A 16 4.66 -4.72 -7.27
N ASP A 17 5.52 -4.51 -8.27
CA ASP A 17 5.60 -3.22 -8.98
C ASP A 17 4.31 -2.87 -9.73
N TYR A 18 3.72 -3.83 -10.44
CA TYR A 18 2.45 -3.60 -11.12
C TYR A 18 1.32 -3.32 -10.13
N ALA A 19 1.28 -4.06 -9.01
CA ALA A 19 0.29 -3.83 -7.96
C ALA A 19 0.45 -2.45 -7.31
N THR A 20 1.67 -2.02 -6.98
CA THR A 20 1.90 -0.69 -6.37
C THR A 20 1.58 0.44 -7.33
N ILE A 21 1.91 0.31 -8.62
CA ILE A 21 1.53 1.28 -9.67
C ILE A 21 0.00 1.36 -9.80
N ALA A 22 -0.68 0.22 -9.90
CA ALA A 22 -2.13 0.17 -10.01
C ALA A 22 -2.82 0.77 -8.77
N LEU A 23 -2.38 0.42 -7.56
CA LEU A 23 -2.92 1.00 -6.32
C LEU A 23 -2.67 2.51 -6.24
N THR A 24 -1.53 2.99 -6.73
CA THR A 24 -1.23 4.44 -6.77
C THR A 24 -2.22 5.15 -7.70
N ALA A 25 -2.51 4.59 -8.86
CA ALA A 25 -3.52 5.13 -9.78
C ALA A 25 -4.92 5.14 -9.14
N VAL A 26 -5.30 4.08 -8.41
CA VAL A 26 -6.56 4.04 -7.66
C VAL A 26 -6.62 5.14 -6.62
N ILE A 27 -5.56 5.37 -5.83
CA ILE A 27 -5.50 6.45 -4.84
C ILE A 27 -5.69 7.82 -5.52
N MET A 28 -5.07 8.06 -6.67
CA MET A 28 -5.24 9.31 -7.41
C MET A 28 -6.69 9.54 -7.82
N ILE A 29 -7.38 8.50 -8.31
CA ILE A 29 -8.80 8.58 -8.66
C ILE A 29 -9.66 8.85 -7.42
N LEU A 30 -9.42 8.11 -6.33
CA LEU A 30 -10.13 8.30 -5.06
C LEU A 30 -9.93 9.71 -4.51
N PHE A 31 -8.73 10.27 -4.61
CA PHE A 31 -8.44 11.64 -4.17
C PHE A 31 -9.24 12.67 -4.99
N ILE A 32 -9.31 12.50 -6.30
CA ILE A 32 -10.15 13.36 -7.17
C ILE A 32 -11.63 13.24 -6.75
N LEU A 33 -12.13 12.02 -6.51
CA LEU A 33 -13.51 11.81 -6.06
C LEU A 33 -13.79 12.49 -4.71
N ILE A 34 -12.85 12.45 -3.77
CA ILE A 34 -12.96 13.16 -2.48
C ILE A 34 -13.12 14.67 -2.71
N LEU A 35 -12.34 15.26 -3.62
CA LEU A 35 -12.43 16.69 -3.93
C LEU A 35 -13.80 17.07 -4.50
N PHE A 36 -14.39 16.24 -5.36
CA PHE A 36 -15.70 16.49 -5.96
C PHE A 36 -16.87 16.20 -5.02
N LEU A 37 -16.79 15.14 -4.20
CA LEU A 37 -17.85 14.74 -3.28
C LEU A 37 -17.88 15.60 -2.01
N ARG A 38 -16.79 16.31 -1.69
CA ARG A 38 -16.63 17.25 -0.57
C ARG A 38 -17.16 16.70 0.75
N SER A 39 -18.43 16.97 1.08
CA SER A 39 -19.04 16.58 2.35
C SER A 39 -19.51 15.12 2.39
N ASN A 40 -19.68 14.47 1.24
CA ASN A 40 -20.17 13.08 1.14
C ASN A 40 -19.04 12.05 0.99
N SER A 41 -17.77 12.45 1.20
CA SER A 41 -16.62 11.59 0.96
C SER A 41 -16.13 10.83 2.19
N GLY A 42 -16.88 10.84 3.30
CA GLY A 42 -16.44 10.25 4.58
C GLY A 42 -15.90 8.82 4.43
N ILE A 43 -16.61 7.97 3.68
CA ILE A 43 -16.25 6.56 3.49
C ILE A 43 -15.01 6.37 2.60
N LEU A 44 -14.65 7.38 1.79
CA LEU A 44 -13.51 7.30 0.87
C LEU A 44 -12.17 7.49 1.59
N PHE A 45 -12.14 8.21 2.71
CA PHE A 45 -10.92 8.41 3.49
C PHE A 45 -10.33 7.08 4.04
N PRO A 46 -11.10 6.21 4.72
CA PRO A 46 -10.64 4.89 5.12
C PRO A 46 -10.04 4.08 3.95
N ILE A 47 -10.70 4.12 2.79
CA ILE A 47 -10.28 3.36 1.60
C ILE A 47 -8.93 3.89 1.08
N VAL A 48 -8.71 5.20 1.07
CA VAL A 48 -7.43 5.80 0.69
C VAL A 48 -6.31 5.39 1.65
N PHE A 49 -6.58 5.41 2.96
CA PHE A 49 -5.60 4.99 3.96
C PHE A 49 -5.27 3.49 3.84
N LEU A 50 -6.29 2.65 3.61
CA LEU A 50 -6.11 1.22 3.35
C LEU A 50 -5.25 0.97 2.11
N ALA A 51 -5.53 1.66 1.00
CA ALA A 51 -4.73 1.56 -0.22
C ALA A 51 -3.27 2.02 0.02
N GLY A 52 -3.08 3.11 0.77
CA GLY A 52 -1.75 3.55 1.20
C GLY A 52 -1.02 2.51 2.04
N ALA A 53 -1.72 1.83 2.95
CA ALA A 53 -1.16 0.76 3.76
C ALA A 53 -0.70 -0.42 2.89
N LEU A 54 -1.51 -0.81 1.91
CA LEU A 54 -1.17 -1.87 0.96
C LEU A 54 0.06 -1.51 0.11
N ILE A 55 0.17 -0.28 -0.39
CA ILE A 55 1.36 0.19 -1.13
C ILE A 55 2.62 0.08 -0.26
N ASN A 56 2.56 0.54 0.99
CA ASN A 56 3.69 0.50 1.91
C ASN A 56 4.04 -0.94 2.31
N GLY A 57 3.04 -1.80 2.56
CA GLY A 57 3.24 -3.21 2.87
C GLY A 57 3.92 -3.97 1.72
N LEU A 58 3.40 -3.82 0.50
CA LEU A 58 3.98 -4.41 -0.71
C LEU A 58 5.41 -3.89 -0.97
N SER A 59 5.62 -2.59 -0.84
CA SER A 59 6.95 -1.97 -1.00
C SER A 59 7.93 -2.46 0.08
N GLY A 60 7.46 -2.64 1.32
CA GLY A 60 8.23 -3.19 2.42
C GLY A 60 8.65 -4.63 2.16
N ILE A 61 7.73 -5.48 1.72
CA ILE A 61 8.02 -6.86 1.27
C ILE A 61 9.08 -6.85 0.18
N LYS A 62 8.93 -6.00 -0.85
CA LYS A 62 9.92 -5.87 -1.93
C LYS A 62 11.27 -5.38 -1.42
N ALA A 63 11.31 -4.49 -0.44
CA ALA A 63 12.55 -4.00 0.17
C ALA A 63 13.29 -5.12 0.91
N PHE A 64 12.59 -5.97 1.68
CA PHE A 64 13.18 -7.18 2.26
C PHE A 64 13.69 -8.14 1.20
N MET A 65 12.95 -8.29 0.10
CA MET A 65 13.40 -9.10 -1.04
C MET A 65 14.65 -8.54 -1.73
N ASN A 66 14.92 -7.25 -1.59
CA ASN A 66 16.13 -6.60 -2.08
C ASN A 66 17.23 -6.51 -1.01
N LYS A 67 17.08 -7.22 0.11
CA LYS A 67 17.97 -7.17 1.28
C LYS A 67 18.13 -5.76 1.89
N LYS A 68 17.22 -4.83 1.58
CA LYS A 68 17.17 -3.46 2.12
C LYS A 68 16.37 -3.45 3.43
N ARG A 69 16.94 -4.04 4.48
CA ARG A 69 16.23 -4.28 5.76
C ARG A 69 15.68 -3.01 6.40
N LEU A 70 16.48 -1.95 6.52
CA LEU A 70 16.05 -0.69 7.14
C LEU A 70 14.85 -0.08 6.42
N SER A 71 14.94 0.05 5.08
CA SER A 71 13.82 0.54 4.26
C SER A 71 12.58 -0.34 4.40
N GLY A 72 12.75 -1.67 4.45
CA GLY A 72 11.65 -2.60 4.68
C GLY A 72 10.94 -2.36 6.02
N VAL A 73 11.70 -2.17 7.10
CA VAL A 73 11.13 -1.90 8.43
C VAL A 73 10.32 -0.60 8.44
N PHE A 74 10.87 0.50 7.92
CA PHE A 74 10.13 1.78 7.85
C PHE A 74 8.83 1.67 7.04
N LEU A 75 8.88 0.95 5.92
CA LEU A 75 7.69 0.74 5.08
C LEU A 75 6.63 -0.11 5.79
N ILE A 76 7.01 -1.14 6.55
CA ILE A 76 6.05 -1.91 7.35
C ILE A 76 5.45 -1.07 8.48
N ILE A 77 6.26 -0.25 9.16
CA ILE A 77 5.75 0.66 10.20
C ILE A 77 4.73 1.62 9.60
N ALA A 78 5.04 2.24 8.46
CA ALA A 78 4.11 3.12 7.75
C ALA A 78 2.81 2.39 7.36
N ALA A 79 2.90 1.14 6.89
CA ALA A 79 1.74 0.32 6.55
C ALA A 79 0.85 0.05 7.77
N VAL A 80 1.43 -0.28 8.92
CA VAL A 80 0.69 -0.53 10.16
C VAL A 80 0.01 0.74 10.66
N ILE A 81 0.70 1.89 10.65
CA ILE A 81 0.11 3.18 11.04
C ILE A 81 -1.09 3.49 10.13
N LEU A 82 -0.94 3.33 8.82
CA LEU A 82 -2.03 3.58 7.87
C LEU A 82 -3.20 2.61 8.05
N LEU A 83 -2.97 1.34 8.40
CA LEU A 83 -4.06 0.41 8.75
C LEU A 83 -4.82 0.85 10.00
N ILE A 84 -4.12 1.27 11.04
CA ILE A 84 -4.74 1.75 12.28
C ILE A 84 -5.58 3.01 11.99
N VAL A 85 -5.04 3.96 11.24
CA VAL A 85 -5.76 5.17 10.83
C VAL A 85 -6.97 4.81 9.96
N SER A 86 -6.81 3.90 9.00
CA SER A 86 -7.92 3.41 8.17
C SER A 86 -9.05 2.83 9.01
N ALA A 87 -8.74 2.00 10.01
CA ALA A 87 -9.74 1.40 10.88
C ALA A 87 -10.42 2.45 11.77
N ALA A 88 -9.65 3.35 12.36
CA ALA A 88 -10.18 4.41 13.22
C ALA A 88 -11.13 5.36 12.46
N VAL A 89 -10.73 5.79 11.26
CA VAL A 89 -11.59 6.63 10.42
C VAL A 89 -12.79 5.83 9.91
N GLY A 90 -12.62 4.55 9.57
CA GLY A 90 -13.72 3.68 9.16
C GLY A 90 -14.79 3.55 10.24
N LEU A 91 -14.37 3.37 11.49
CA LEU A 91 -15.26 3.34 12.65
C LEU A 91 -15.96 4.68 12.90
N ALA A 92 -15.29 5.81 12.64
CA ALA A 92 -15.87 7.14 12.86
C ALA A 92 -16.92 7.56 11.81
N VAL A 93 -16.97 6.84 10.68
CA VAL A 93 -17.86 7.13 9.54
C VAL A 93 -19.05 6.16 9.46
N LEU A 94 -19.00 5.06 10.21
CA LEU A 94 -20.12 4.12 10.39
C LEU A 94 -21.12 4.66 11.43
#